data_AF-A0A1G4MBP2-F1
#
_entry.id   AF-A0A1G4MBP2-F1
#
_cell.length_a   1.000
_cell.length_b   1.000
_cell.length_c   1.000
_cell.angle_alpha   90.00
_cell.angle_beta   90.00
_cell.angle_gamma   90.00
#
_symmetry.space_group_name_H-M   'P 1'
#
loop_
_entity.id
_entity.type
_entity.pdbx_description
1 polymer ?
#
loop_
_entity_poly.entity_id
_entity_poly.type
_entity_poly.pdbx_seq_one_letter_code
_entity_poly.pdbx_strand_id
1 'polypeptide(L)'
;MATRRLTVITENAIINSRHTLILNHQKFLLPVNFINEYPRKDVLKMSYRRFMRLKPFISQRLMVRNTYTEYLRYKYKRENYLEKRMATGIATGDLQSCDLKQVVNSLRFVLKAVTHHELSTTKKPGHHHENDICRRILKNILTMEYEKQRLIHKDPAIYYQLFRKTYEYLQPFKNGDKVNPIFLKLFSIREFDRCLVCLNETLDTRL
;
A
#
# COMPACT_ATOMS: atom_id res chain seq x y z
N MET A 1 31.26 6.88 21.66
CA MET A 1 30.61 7.99 20.91
C MET A 1 29.11 7.77 20.87
N ALA A 2 28.34 8.53 21.67
CA ALA A 2 26.88 8.40 21.73
C ALA A 2 26.24 9.17 20.56
N THR A 3 25.62 8.45 19.62
CA THR A 3 24.84 9.07 18.55
C THR A 3 23.62 9.78 19.17
N ARG A 4 23.62 11.11 19.15
CA ARG A 4 22.47 11.94 19.54
C ARG A 4 21.25 11.44 18.75
N ARG A 5 20.27 10.87 19.45
CA ARG A 5 19.00 10.43 18.86
C ARG A 5 18.19 11.68 18.53
N LEU A 6 18.25 12.12 17.27
CA LEU A 6 17.44 13.21 16.75
C LEU A 6 15.96 12.90 16.97
N THR A 7 15.35 13.64 17.88
CA THR A 7 13.91 13.65 18.12
C THR A 7 13.39 14.96 17.57
N VAL A 8 12.61 14.87 16.49
CA VAL A 8 11.95 15.99 15.83
C VAL A 8 10.53 16.06 16.38
N ILE A 9 10.27 17.08 17.19
CA ILE A 9 8.95 17.38 17.73
C ILE A 9 8.32 18.44 16.84
N THR A 10 7.11 18.16 16.35
CA THR A 10 6.28 19.11 15.61
C THR A 10 4.91 19.17 16.28
N GLU A 11 4.14 20.22 16.04
CA GLU A 11 2.75 20.35 16.52
C GLU A 11 1.86 19.15 16.15
N ASN A 12 2.20 18.43 15.08
CA ASN A 12 1.38 17.37 14.53
C ASN A 12 1.91 15.96 14.87
N ALA A 13 3.19 15.83 15.21
CA ALA A 13 3.82 14.55 15.45
C ALA A 13 5.15 14.66 16.20
N ILE A 14 5.48 13.61 16.95
CA ILE A 14 6.79 13.39 17.58
C ILE A 14 7.49 12.27 16.80
N ILE A 15 8.59 12.60 16.12
CA ILE A 15 9.39 11.65 15.33
C ILE A 15 10.71 11.47 16.05
N ASN A 16 11.08 10.24 16.40
CA ASN A 16 12.45 9.93 16.82
C ASN A 16 13.02 8.79 15.96
N SER A 17 14.26 8.39 16.27
CA SER A 17 14.95 7.30 15.56
C SER A 17 14.22 5.95 15.66
N ARG A 18 13.30 5.77 16.61
CA ARG A 18 12.60 4.49 16.87
C ARG A 18 11.14 4.48 16.42
N HIS A 19 10.43 5.61 16.50
CA HIS A 19 8.99 5.67 16.30
C HIS A 19 8.53 7.04 15.81
N THR A 20 7.27 7.09 15.35
CA THR A 20 6.54 8.34 15.13
C THR A 20 5.18 8.27 15.81
N LEU A 21 4.88 9.29 16.63
CA LEU A 21 3.61 9.45 17.31
C LEU A 21 2.85 10.61 16.67
N ILE A 22 1.63 10.36 16.19
CA ILE A 22 0.76 11.38 15.55
C ILE A 22 -0.08 12.04 16.66
N LEU A 23 0.05 13.35 16.83
CA LEU A 23 -0.65 14.13 17.87
C LEU A 23 -2.02 14.66 17.37
N ASN A 24 -2.13 15.06 16.10
CA ASN A 24 -3.37 15.60 15.52
C ASN A 24 -3.99 14.63 14.51
N HIS A 25 -4.89 13.76 14.97
CA HIS A 25 -5.52 12.74 14.12
C HIS A 25 -6.48 13.30 13.07
N GLN A 26 -7.09 14.47 13.29
CA GLN A 26 -8.07 15.07 12.37
C GLN A 26 -7.49 15.38 10.99
N LYS A 27 -6.19 15.68 10.92
CA LYS A 27 -5.48 15.93 9.65
C LYS A 27 -5.24 14.67 8.81
N PHE A 28 -5.40 13.48 9.39
CA PHE A 28 -5.13 12.19 8.75
C PHE A 28 -6.37 11.32 8.59
N LEU A 29 -7.40 11.56 9.40
CA LEU A 29 -8.71 10.91 9.29
C LEU A 29 -9.59 11.59 8.22
N LEU A 30 -10.54 10.81 7.71
CA LEU A 30 -11.62 11.32 6.86
C LEU A 30 -12.81 11.72 7.75
N PRO A 31 -13.65 12.68 7.34
CA PRO A 31 -14.90 12.99 8.01
C PRO A 31 -15.80 11.75 8.15
N VAL A 32 -16.67 11.75 9.15
CA VAL A 32 -17.70 10.71 9.30
C VAL A 32 -18.64 10.78 8.09
N ASN A 33 -19.14 9.64 7.59
CA ASN A 33 -20.08 9.54 6.45
C ASN A 33 -19.63 10.16 5.12
N PHE A 34 -18.34 10.44 4.95
CA PHE A 34 -17.83 11.17 3.78
C PHE A 34 -18.11 10.52 2.41
N ILE A 35 -18.36 9.20 2.35
CA ILE A 35 -18.67 8.49 1.10
C ILE A 35 -20.05 8.93 0.57
N ASN A 36 -20.99 9.22 1.48
CA ASN A 36 -22.36 9.57 1.13
C ASN A 36 -22.56 11.07 0.95
N GLU A 37 -21.71 11.89 1.60
CA GLU A 37 -21.83 13.35 1.61
C GLU A 37 -21.14 14.04 0.42
N TYR A 38 -20.10 13.43 -0.16
CA TYR A 38 -19.27 14.08 -1.18
C TYR A 38 -19.27 13.31 -2.51
N PRO A 39 -19.13 14.02 -3.66
CA PRO A 39 -18.95 13.38 -4.95
C PRO A 39 -17.71 12.47 -4.99
N ARG A 40 -17.82 11.35 -5.72
CA ARG A 40 -16.73 10.35 -5.90
C ARG A 40 -15.36 10.96 -6.18
N LYS A 41 -15.29 11.98 -7.04
CA LYS A 41 -14.03 12.64 -7.42
C LYS A 41 -13.35 13.34 -6.24
N ASP A 42 -14.13 13.99 -5.39
CA ASP A 42 -13.62 14.72 -4.24
C ASP A 42 -13.25 13.77 -3.10
N VAL A 43 -14.04 12.71 -2.94
CA VAL A 43 -13.72 11.57 -2.07
C VAL A 43 -12.33 11.02 -2.37
N LEU A 44 -12.05 10.71 -3.64
CA LEU A 44 -10.74 10.21 -4.08
C LEU A 44 -9.62 11.24 -3.90
N LYS A 45 -9.85 12.52 -4.23
CA LYS A 45 -8.85 13.58 -4.02
C LYS A 45 -8.52 13.76 -2.55
N MET A 46 -9.52 13.74 -1.67
CA MET A 46 -9.32 13.85 -0.22
C MET A 46 -8.52 12.66 0.30
N SER A 47 -8.91 11.44 -0.05
CA SER A 47 -8.17 10.22 0.30
C SER A 47 -6.72 10.28 -0.18
N TYR A 48 -6.48 10.65 -1.44
CA TYR A 48 -5.13 10.83 -1.98
C TYR A 48 -4.30 11.83 -1.16
N ARG A 49 -4.86 13.00 -0.84
CA ARG A 49 -4.19 14.01 0.00
C ARG A 49 -3.87 13.46 1.38
N ARG A 50 -4.75 12.65 1.99
CA ARG A 50 -4.50 12.03 3.30
C ARG A 50 -3.37 11.00 3.22
N PHE A 51 -3.37 10.12 2.23
CA PHE A 51 -2.23 9.20 1.99
C PHE A 51 -0.91 9.97 1.82
N MET A 52 -0.89 11.02 1.01
CA MET A 52 0.31 11.84 0.81
C MET A 52 0.81 12.50 2.10
N ARG A 53 -0.11 12.91 2.99
CA ARG A 53 0.25 13.44 4.32
C ARG A 53 0.86 12.39 5.25
N LEU A 54 0.59 11.10 5.04
CA LEU A 54 1.19 10.01 5.82
C LEU A 54 2.64 9.71 5.40
N LYS A 55 3.10 10.22 4.25
CA LYS A 55 4.47 10.02 3.73
C LYS A 55 5.58 10.16 4.78
N PRO A 56 5.61 11.19 5.66
CA PRO A 56 6.66 11.33 6.66
C PRO A 56 6.72 10.17 7.66
N PHE A 57 5.59 9.48 7.88
CA PHE A 57 5.43 8.42 8.88
C PHE A 57 5.69 7.01 8.34
N ILE A 58 5.79 6.88 7.01
CA ILE A 58 6.04 5.58 6.36
C ILE A 58 7.42 5.05 6.69
N SER A 59 8.43 5.92 6.64
CA SER A 59 9.82 5.56 6.92
C SER A 59 10.69 6.81 7.07
N GLN A 60 11.76 6.71 7.85
CA GLN A 60 12.81 7.73 7.89
C GLN A 60 13.62 7.77 6.59
N ARG A 61 13.75 6.63 5.88
CA ARG A 61 14.56 6.51 4.66
C ARG A 61 13.88 7.24 3.50
N LEU A 62 14.59 8.17 2.86
CA LEU A 62 14.07 8.95 1.72
C LEU A 62 13.63 8.05 0.55
N MET A 63 14.44 7.04 0.22
CA MET A 63 14.14 6.06 -0.83
C MET A 63 12.75 5.43 -0.64
N VAL A 64 12.44 4.92 0.57
CA VAL A 64 11.16 4.27 0.88
C VAL A 64 9.99 5.27 0.76
N ARG A 65 10.18 6.51 1.22
CA ARG A 65 9.17 7.57 1.10
C ARG A 65 8.89 7.95 -0.36
N ASN A 66 9.90 7.89 -1.22
CA ASN A 66 9.74 8.14 -2.65
C ASN A 66 9.02 6.98 -3.34
N THR A 67 9.39 5.73 -3.03
CA THR A 67 8.67 4.55 -3.51
C THR A 67 7.19 4.60 -3.12
N TYR A 68 6.88 4.95 -1.87
CA TYR A 68 5.49 5.14 -1.42
C TYR A 68 4.75 6.24 -2.21
N THR A 69 5.43 7.35 -2.52
CA THR A 69 4.83 8.44 -3.30
C THR A 69 4.51 7.99 -4.73
N GLU A 70 5.46 7.33 -5.39
CA GLU A 70 5.29 6.82 -6.75
C GLU A 70 4.22 5.71 -6.80
N TYR A 71 4.19 4.85 -5.79
CA TYR A 71 3.16 3.84 -5.62
C TYR A 71 1.74 4.46 -5.62
N LEU A 72 1.53 5.47 -4.78
CA LEU A 72 0.24 6.17 -4.69
C LEU A 72 -0.11 6.90 -5.99
N ARG A 73 0.87 7.52 -6.64
CA ARG A 73 0.67 8.19 -7.93
C ARG A 73 0.22 7.19 -8.99
N TYR A 74 0.86 6.03 -9.05
CA TYR A 74 0.45 4.96 -9.95
C TYR A 74 -0.97 4.49 -9.66
N LYS A 75 -1.27 4.15 -8.40
CA LYS A 75 -2.60 3.72 -7.93
C LYS A 75 -3.73 4.65 -8.36
N TYR A 76 -3.56 5.94 -8.14
CA TYR A 76 -4.62 6.93 -8.39
C TYR A 76 -4.69 7.40 -9.85
N LYS A 77 -3.57 7.40 -10.58
CA LYS A 77 -3.51 7.97 -11.94
C LYS A 77 -3.61 6.93 -13.05
N ARG A 78 -3.15 5.70 -12.82
CA ARG A 78 -2.87 4.74 -13.90
C ARG A 78 -3.37 3.33 -13.62
N GLU A 79 -3.49 2.89 -12.37
CA GLU A 79 -3.82 1.51 -12.06
C GLU A 79 -5.27 1.17 -12.45
N ASN A 80 -5.42 0.30 -13.46
CA ASN A 80 -6.65 -0.43 -13.67
C ASN A 80 -6.66 -1.67 -12.76
N TYR A 81 -7.31 -1.56 -11.60
CA TYR A 81 -7.35 -2.63 -10.62
C TYR A 81 -8.25 -3.80 -11.05
N LEU A 82 -9.31 -3.53 -11.81
CA LEU A 82 -10.18 -4.57 -12.33
C LEU A 82 -9.41 -5.48 -13.28
N GLU A 83 -8.66 -4.91 -14.22
CA GLU A 83 -7.78 -5.68 -15.11
C GLU A 83 -6.73 -6.47 -14.33
N LYS A 84 -6.06 -5.85 -13.33
CA LYS A 84 -5.08 -6.54 -12.48
C LYS A 84 -5.71 -7.74 -11.75
N ARG A 85 -6.92 -7.56 -11.20
CA ARG A 85 -7.67 -8.60 -10.50
C ARG A 85 -8.03 -9.75 -11.46
N MET A 86 -8.62 -9.44 -12.61
CA MET A 86 -9.01 -10.44 -13.62
C MET A 86 -7.79 -11.22 -14.13
N ALA A 87 -6.64 -10.56 -14.30
CA ALA A 87 -5.40 -11.20 -14.74
C ALA A 87 -4.89 -12.29 -13.78
N THR A 88 -5.27 -12.26 -12.49
CA THR A 88 -4.84 -13.29 -11.53
C THR A 88 -5.52 -14.65 -11.74
N GLY A 89 -6.65 -14.68 -12.44
CA GLY A 89 -7.50 -15.87 -12.61
C GLY A 89 -8.07 -16.42 -11.30
N ILE A 90 -8.01 -15.66 -10.20
CA ILE A 90 -8.55 -16.09 -8.91
C ILE A 90 -10.04 -15.78 -8.90
N ALA A 91 -10.87 -16.81 -8.73
CA ALA A 91 -12.31 -16.70 -8.51
C ALA A 91 -12.54 -15.95 -7.20
N THR A 92 -12.54 -14.64 -7.30
CA THR A 92 -12.82 -13.70 -6.22
C THR A 92 -14.29 -13.38 -6.37
N GLY A 93 -15.08 -13.48 -5.29
CA GLY A 93 -16.54 -13.41 -5.35
C GLY A 93 -17.08 -12.15 -6.04
N ASP A 94 -18.40 -12.11 -6.26
CA ASP A 94 -19.14 -10.98 -6.87
C ASP A 94 -19.13 -9.73 -5.97
N LEU A 95 -17.95 -9.30 -5.51
CA LEU A 95 -17.72 -7.98 -4.96
C LEU A 95 -17.94 -6.97 -6.09
N GLN A 96 -19.22 -6.60 -6.28
CA GLN A 96 -19.66 -5.24 -6.56
C GLN A 96 -19.14 -4.34 -5.42
N SER A 97 -17.83 -4.25 -5.26
CA SER A 97 -17.23 -3.46 -4.20
C SER A 97 -17.35 -2.00 -4.58
N CYS A 98 -17.90 -1.21 -3.67
CA CYS A 98 -17.85 0.23 -3.79
C CYS A 98 -16.38 0.67 -3.69
N ASP A 99 -15.78 1.03 -4.83
CA ASP A 99 -14.38 1.49 -4.96
C ASP A 99 -13.99 2.48 -3.84
N LEU A 100 -14.93 3.33 -3.41
CA LEU A 100 -14.70 4.34 -2.38
C LEU A 100 -14.54 3.74 -0.99
N LYS A 101 -15.33 2.72 -0.64
CA LYS A 101 -15.22 2.02 0.64
C LYS A 101 -13.86 1.33 0.76
N GLN A 102 -13.41 0.67 -0.32
CA GLN A 102 -12.09 0.06 -0.37
C GLN A 102 -10.96 1.08 -0.19
N VAL A 103 -11.07 2.25 -0.82
CA VAL A 103 -10.10 3.33 -0.65
C VAL A 103 -10.04 3.82 0.81
N VAL A 104 -11.19 3.94 1.48
CA VAL A 104 -11.24 4.32 2.90
C VAL A 104 -10.61 3.26 3.78
N ASN A 105 -10.91 1.99 3.53
CA ASN A 105 -10.34 0.87 4.27
C ASN A 105 -8.82 0.79 4.05
N SER A 106 -8.33 1.02 2.82
CA SER A 106 -6.90 1.15 2.55
C SER A 106 -6.26 2.29 3.34
N LEU A 107 -6.94 3.44 3.47
CA LEU A 107 -6.42 4.57 4.23
C LEU A 107 -6.32 4.22 5.72
N ARG A 108 -7.36 3.59 6.28
CA ARG A 108 -7.37 3.08 7.65
C ARG A 108 -6.25 2.06 7.88
N PHE A 109 -6.03 1.16 6.92
CA PHE A 109 -4.95 0.19 6.96
C PHE A 109 -3.58 0.86 7.03
N VAL A 110 -3.31 1.82 6.14
CA VAL A 110 -2.02 2.53 6.14
C VAL A 110 -1.87 3.36 7.42
N LEU A 111 -2.94 3.97 7.91
CA LEU A 111 -2.92 4.69 9.19
C LEU A 111 -2.55 3.75 10.35
N LYS A 112 -3.15 2.55 10.44
CA LYS A 112 -2.76 1.52 11.42
C LYS A 112 -1.28 1.15 11.30
N ALA A 113 -0.80 0.94 10.08
CA ALA A 113 0.59 0.55 9.81
C ALA A 113 1.63 1.59 10.30
N VAL A 114 1.31 2.88 10.20
CA VAL A 114 2.20 3.98 10.60
C VAL A 114 1.99 4.47 12.03
N THR A 115 0.89 4.07 12.68
CA THR A 115 0.63 4.46 14.06
C THR A 115 1.47 3.59 14.98
N HIS A 116 2.35 4.23 15.77
CA HIS A 116 3.06 3.56 16.85
C HIS A 116 2.28 3.73 18.15
N HIS A 117 2.18 2.68 18.95
CA HIS A 117 1.78 2.79 20.35
C HIS A 117 2.98 2.32 21.17
N GLU A 118 3.47 3.17 22.08
CA GLU A 118 4.41 2.69 23.09
C GLU A 118 3.73 1.58 23.89
N LEU A 119 4.49 0.53 24.24
CA LEU A 119 4.08 -0.55 25.12
C LEU A 119 3.87 0.02 26.53
N SER A 120 2.82 0.82 26.71
CA SER A 120 2.28 1.11 28.02
C SER A 120 1.58 -0.17 28.48
N THR A 121 2.04 -0.71 29.59
CA THR A 121 1.67 -1.95 30.26
C THR A 121 0.18 -2.10 30.61
N THR A 122 -0.70 -1.21 30.13
CA THR A 122 -2.08 -1.06 30.59
C THR A 122 -3.14 -1.12 29.47
N LYS A 123 -2.78 -1.33 28.18
CA LYS A 123 -3.76 -1.46 27.08
C LYS A 123 -3.78 -2.84 26.42
N LYS A 124 -4.98 -3.25 25.99
CA LYS A 124 -5.32 -4.57 25.41
C LYS A 124 -4.28 -5.02 24.37
N PRO A 125 -3.65 -6.20 24.53
CA PRO A 125 -2.53 -6.64 23.70
C PRO A 125 -2.87 -6.81 22.20
N GLY A 126 -4.15 -7.02 21.86
CA GLY A 126 -4.59 -7.31 20.48
C GLY A 126 -4.35 -6.18 19.46
N HIS A 127 -4.57 -4.91 19.84
CA HIS A 127 -4.46 -3.78 18.89
C HIS A 127 -3.02 -3.49 18.45
N HIS A 128 -2.04 -3.78 19.31
CA HIS A 128 -0.62 -3.62 18.98
C HIS A 128 -0.18 -4.63 17.93
N HIS A 129 -0.64 -5.88 18.09
CA HIS A 129 -0.34 -6.96 17.17
C HIS A 129 -0.87 -6.69 15.76
N GLU A 130 -2.12 -6.21 15.65
CA GLU A 130 -2.70 -5.81 14.35
C GLU A 130 -1.90 -4.72 13.64
N ASN A 131 -1.47 -3.67 14.37
CA ASN A 131 -0.71 -2.57 13.80
C ASN A 131 0.66 -3.05 13.29
N ASP A 132 1.31 -3.95 14.02
CA ASP A 132 2.57 -4.56 13.59
C ASP A 132 2.41 -5.44 12.36
N ILE A 133 1.32 -6.20 12.24
CA ILE A 133 0.98 -6.94 11.02
C ILE A 133 0.80 -5.97 9.85
N CYS A 134 -0.01 -4.91 10.03
CA CYS A 134 -0.24 -3.90 8.99
C CYS A 134 1.08 -3.24 8.54
N ARG A 135 1.98 -2.96 9.49
CA ARG A 135 3.31 -2.40 9.23
C ARG A 135 4.19 -3.36 8.42
N ARG A 136 4.21 -4.64 8.78
CA ARG A 136 4.97 -5.67 8.04
C ARG A 136 4.45 -5.82 6.62
N ILE A 137 3.13 -5.89 6.44
CA ILE A 137 2.49 -5.96 5.12
C ILE A 137 2.83 -4.72 4.29
N LEU A 138 2.66 -3.52 4.84
CA LEU A 138 2.99 -2.27 4.13
C LEU A 138 4.47 -2.23 3.71
N LYS A 139 5.37 -2.66 4.59
CA LYS A 139 6.80 -2.77 4.28
C LYS A 139 7.04 -3.72 3.10
N ASN A 140 6.38 -4.88 3.09
CA ASN A 140 6.51 -5.86 2.00
C ASN A 140 5.98 -5.28 0.68
N ILE A 141 4.81 -4.61 0.70
CA ILE A 141 4.25 -3.93 -0.49
C ILE A 141 5.27 -2.94 -1.06
N LEU A 142 5.84 -2.08 -0.21
CA LEU A 142 6.82 -1.08 -0.65
C LEU A 142 8.14 -1.69 -1.12
N THR A 143 8.54 -2.82 -0.54
CA THR A 143 9.75 -3.55 -0.97
C THR A 143 9.54 -4.12 -2.38
N MET A 144 8.40 -4.75 -2.62
CA MET A 144 8.06 -5.32 -3.93
C MET A 144 7.83 -4.24 -4.98
N GLU A 145 7.25 -3.12 -4.60
CA GLU A 145 7.10 -1.96 -5.48
C GLU A 145 8.45 -1.34 -5.86
N TYR A 146 9.39 -1.24 -4.91
CA TYR A 146 10.76 -0.81 -5.20
C TYR A 146 11.45 -1.75 -6.18
N GLU A 147 11.30 -3.07 -6.00
CA GLU A 147 11.86 -4.08 -6.92
C GLU A 147 11.27 -3.97 -8.32
N LYS A 148 9.94 -3.78 -8.44
CA LYS A 148 9.30 -3.51 -9.74
C LYS A 148 9.83 -2.23 -10.38
N GLN A 149 9.96 -1.15 -9.61
CA GLN A 149 10.53 0.09 -10.10
C GLN A 149 11.96 -0.12 -10.59
N ARG A 150 12.80 -0.84 -9.84
CA ARG A 150 14.17 -1.16 -10.25
C ARG A 150 14.21 -1.91 -11.59
N LEU A 151 13.33 -2.88 -11.81
CA LEU A 151 13.22 -3.60 -13.07
C LEU A 151 12.73 -2.68 -14.21
N ILE A 152 11.73 -1.84 -13.95
CA ILE A 152 11.24 -0.84 -14.92
C ILE A 152 12.36 0.13 -15.33
N HIS A 153 13.23 0.55 -14.41
CA HIS A 153 14.36 1.41 -14.76
C HIS A 153 15.42 0.70 -15.60
N LYS A 154 15.59 -0.63 -15.42
CA LYS A 154 16.52 -1.43 -16.22
C LYS A 154 16.05 -1.62 -17.65
N ASP A 155 14.77 -1.96 -17.83
CA ASP A 155 14.15 -2.09 -19.15
C ASP A 155 12.70 -1.57 -19.10
N PRO A 156 12.50 -0.27 -19.42
CA PRO A 156 11.18 0.34 -19.37
C PRO A 156 10.22 -0.23 -20.41
N ALA A 157 10.70 -0.65 -21.58
CA ALA A 157 9.84 -1.10 -22.67
C ALA A 157 9.10 -2.37 -22.27
N ILE A 158 9.81 -3.32 -21.64
CA ILE A 158 9.25 -4.60 -21.22
C ILE A 158 8.54 -4.49 -19.87
N TYR A 159 9.25 -4.09 -18.82
CA TYR A 159 8.73 -4.23 -17.46
C TYR A 159 7.64 -3.20 -17.13
N TYR A 160 7.62 -2.03 -17.80
CA TYR A 160 6.52 -1.08 -17.60
C TYR A 160 5.22 -1.65 -18.17
N GLN A 161 5.25 -2.23 -19.37
CA GLN A 161 4.07 -2.85 -19.95
C GLN A 161 3.58 -3.99 -19.06
N LEU A 162 4.51 -4.85 -18.64
CA LEU A 162 4.19 -6.03 -17.85
C LEU A 162 3.59 -5.69 -16.46
N PHE A 163 4.19 -4.74 -15.73
CA PHE A 163 3.74 -4.43 -14.36
C PHE A 163 2.66 -3.35 -14.26
N ARG A 164 2.48 -2.50 -15.29
CA ARG A 164 1.64 -1.29 -15.21
C ARG A 164 0.53 -1.22 -16.25
N LYS A 165 0.52 -2.11 -17.25
CA LYS A 165 -0.51 -2.13 -18.31
C LYS A 165 -1.16 -3.50 -18.47
N THR A 166 -0.42 -4.51 -18.90
CA THR A 166 -1.02 -5.77 -19.38
C THR A 166 -1.22 -6.80 -18.27
N TYR A 167 -0.39 -6.75 -17.21
CA TYR A 167 -0.41 -7.69 -16.10
C TYR A 167 -0.26 -9.17 -16.51
N GLU A 168 0.32 -9.46 -17.68
CA GLU A 168 0.46 -10.83 -18.21
C GLU A 168 1.20 -11.77 -17.25
N TYR A 169 2.16 -11.25 -16.48
CA TYR A 169 2.87 -12.05 -15.47
C TYR A 169 1.97 -12.63 -14.37
N LEU A 170 0.74 -12.13 -14.19
CA LEU A 170 -0.22 -12.65 -13.22
C LEU A 170 -1.03 -13.83 -13.75
N GLN A 171 -1.12 -13.99 -15.07
CA GLN A 171 -1.98 -14.99 -15.70
C GLN A 171 -1.60 -16.40 -15.26
N PRO A 172 -2.58 -17.30 -15.03
CA PRO A 172 -2.29 -18.70 -14.76
C PRO A 172 -1.50 -19.30 -15.94
N PHE A 173 -0.52 -20.15 -15.64
CA PHE A 173 0.15 -20.90 -16.69
C PHE A 173 -0.85 -21.90 -17.25
N LYS A 174 -1.08 -21.89 -18.56
CA LYS A 174 -1.87 -22.94 -19.20
C LYS A 174 -0.98 -24.15 -19.47
N ASN A 175 -1.51 -25.34 -19.26
CA ASN A 175 -0.79 -26.58 -19.56
C ASN A 175 -0.40 -26.60 -21.04
N GLY A 176 0.89 -26.71 -21.34
CA GLY A 176 1.43 -26.76 -22.71
C GLY A 176 2.03 -25.46 -23.24
N ASP A 177 1.87 -24.32 -22.55
CA ASP A 177 2.52 -23.08 -22.96
C ASP A 177 4.02 -23.13 -22.67
N LYS A 178 4.84 -22.75 -23.66
CA LYS A 178 6.28 -22.49 -23.44
C LYS A 178 6.39 -21.34 -22.44
N VAL A 179 6.74 -21.65 -21.20
CA VAL A 179 6.88 -20.65 -20.14
C VAL A 179 7.97 -19.67 -20.54
N ASN A 180 7.60 -18.40 -20.74
CA ASN A 180 8.57 -17.35 -21.03
C ASN A 180 9.59 -17.29 -19.88
N PRO A 181 10.91 -17.38 -20.15
CA PRO A 181 11.94 -17.35 -19.12
C PRO A 181 11.88 -16.12 -18.21
N ILE A 182 11.34 -15.01 -18.72
CA ILE A 182 11.11 -13.78 -17.95
C ILE A 182 10.09 -14.05 -16.83
N PHE A 183 9.02 -14.81 -17.07
CA PHE A 183 8.00 -15.10 -16.05
C PHE A 183 8.54 -16.00 -14.93
N LEU A 184 9.48 -16.89 -15.21
CA LEU A 184 10.18 -17.66 -14.18
C LEU A 184 10.98 -16.76 -13.25
N LYS A 185 11.68 -15.75 -13.79
CA LYS A 185 12.41 -14.75 -12.99
C LYS A 185 11.48 -13.87 -12.15
N LEU A 186 10.22 -13.74 -12.55
CA LEU A 186 9.22 -12.90 -11.89
C LEU A 186 8.30 -13.69 -10.94
N PHE A 187 8.58 -14.97 -10.70
CA PHE A 187 7.74 -15.84 -9.89
C PHE A 187 7.42 -15.25 -8.51
N SER A 188 8.43 -14.74 -7.79
CA SER A 188 8.21 -14.14 -6.46
C SER A 188 7.37 -12.87 -6.50
N ILE A 189 7.49 -12.06 -7.56
CA ILE A 189 6.67 -10.84 -7.75
C ILE A 189 5.23 -11.24 -8.06
N ARG A 190 5.05 -12.23 -8.95
CA ARG A 190 3.74 -12.76 -9.29
C ARG A 190 3.00 -13.29 -8.07
N GLU A 191 3.62 -14.20 -7.31
CA GLU A 191 2.98 -14.81 -6.13
C GLU A 191 2.65 -13.75 -5.08
N PHE A 192 3.54 -12.77 -4.88
CA PHE A 192 3.26 -11.65 -4.00
C PHE A 192 2.03 -10.85 -4.44
N ASP A 193 1.94 -10.48 -5.72
CA ASP A 193 0.80 -9.71 -6.24
C ASP A 193 -0.51 -10.49 -6.20
N ARG A 194 -0.48 -11.80 -6.46
CA ARG A 194 -1.66 -12.67 -6.31
C ARG A 194 -2.13 -12.70 -4.86
N CYS A 195 -1.22 -12.91 -3.92
CA CYS A 195 -1.52 -12.82 -2.49
C CYS A 195 -2.04 -11.43 -2.08
N LEU A 196 -1.50 -10.35 -2.67
CA LEU A 196 -1.97 -8.99 -2.40
C LEU A 196 -3.40 -8.77 -2.92
N VAL A 197 -3.75 -9.31 -4.08
CA VAL A 197 -5.13 -9.27 -4.59
C VAL A 197 -6.05 -10.04 -3.63
N CYS A 198 -5.69 -11.27 -3.22
CA CYS A 198 -6.49 -12.01 -2.24
C CYS A 198 -6.64 -11.25 -0.91
N LEU A 199 -5.56 -10.64 -0.41
CA LEU A 199 -5.60 -9.85 0.81
C LEU A 199 -6.54 -8.66 0.68
N ASN A 200 -6.53 -7.98 -0.46
CA ASN A 200 -7.41 -6.86 -0.75
C ASN A 200 -8.89 -7.27 -0.75
N GLU A 201 -9.22 -8.41 -1.34
CA GLU A 201 -10.59 -8.93 -1.32
C GLU A 201 -11.01 -9.31 0.11
N THR A 202 -10.14 -9.97 0.88
CA THR A 202 -10.44 -10.38 2.27
C THR A 202 -10.62 -9.18 3.21
N LEU A 203 -9.82 -8.13 3.04
CA LEU A 203 -9.87 -6.94 3.91
C LEU A 203 -10.81 -5.84 3.38
N ASP A 204 -11.43 -6.05 2.23
CA ASP A 204 -12.19 -5.03 1.49
C ASP A 204 -11.36 -3.74 1.33
N THR A 205 -10.11 -3.90 0.88
CA THR A 205 -9.13 -2.84 0.63
C THR A 205 -8.70 -2.83 -0.83
N ARG A 206 -7.95 -1.79 -1.21
CA ARG A 206 -7.27 -1.67 -2.49
C ARG A 206 -5.84 -1.19 -2.23
N LEU A 207 -5.10 -1.97 -1.45
CA LEU A 207 -3.74 -1.66 -0.99
C LEU A 207 -2.78 -1.57 -2.15
#